data_AF-A0A366EY92-F1
#
_entry.id   AF-A0A366EY92-F1
#
_cell.length_a   1.000
_cell.length_b   1.000
_cell.length_c   1.000
_cell.angle_alpha   90.00
_cell.angle_beta   90.00
_cell.angle_gamma   90.00
#
_symmetry.space_group_name_H-M   'P 1'
#
loop_
_entity.id
_entity.type
_entity.pdbx_description
1 polymer ?
#
loop_
_entity_poly.entity_id
_entity_poly.type
_entity_poly.pdbx_seq_one_letter_code
_entity_poly.pdbx_strand_id
1 'polypeptide(L)'
;MLYLFRSMMVVFLLFACSAKPAAAMPSFTVEILPWDQVKDIIPKQSYFTIIDVETGLSFEVQRRAGSKHADVQPVTEKDTKIMKSIYGGKWSWDRRAILVLVHDQLISASMNGMPHGAGALQNNFPGHFCVHFYGSTTHKTPTPDLAHKIMILKAGGKLEEFLYKLDPYELISVMEIAVNQQDEKLISQVMFGSGGSVLKRVKHIDVTERSILPVEDLPALVGMKLKLRVKWIRSNQSVEENDVQFIIRKDTIEDQWKIDSHAFLEEME
;
A
#
# COMPACT_ATOMS: atom_id res chain seq x y z
N MET A 1 30.56 -67.11 51.40
CA MET A 1 29.96 -65.76 51.22
C MET A 1 30.55 -65.17 49.95
N LEU A 2 29.86 -65.28 48.80
CA LEU A 2 29.07 -64.20 48.15
C LEU A 2 29.97 -62.98 47.82
N TYR A 3 30.22 -62.57 46.58
CA TYR A 3 29.28 -62.29 45.49
C TYR A 3 29.91 -62.43 44.08
N LEU A 4 29.15 -62.99 43.14
CA LEU A 4 29.33 -62.83 41.69
C LEU A 4 28.91 -61.41 41.27
N PHE A 5 29.69 -60.75 40.42
CA PHE A 5 29.17 -59.66 39.58
C PHE A 5 29.59 -59.88 38.12
N ARG A 6 28.63 -60.37 37.32
CA ARG A 6 28.68 -60.40 35.86
C ARG A 6 28.50 -58.98 35.35
N SER A 7 29.46 -58.44 34.60
CA SER A 7 29.27 -57.20 33.84
C SER A 7 28.85 -57.57 32.42
N MET A 8 27.60 -57.25 32.07
CA MET A 8 27.01 -57.48 30.75
C MET A 8 27.20 -56.19 29.92
N MET A 9 28.10 -56.25 28.93
CA MET A 9 28.38 -55.14 28.03
C MET A 9 27.28 -55.09 26.95
N VAL A 10 26.33 -54.15 27.07
CA VAL A 10 25.31 -53.90 26.06
C VAL A 10 25.84 -52.81 25.12
N VAL A 11 26.19 -53.21 23.89
CA VAL A 11 26.55 -52.29 22.81
C VAL A 11 25.25 -51.81 22.16
N PHE A 12 24.89 -50.54 22.39
CA PHE A 12 23.81 -49.87 21.65
C PHE A 12 24.38 -49.29 20.35
N LEU A 13 24.11 -49.96 19.22
CA LEU A 13 24.26 -49.37 17.89
C LEU A 13 23.15 -48.34 17.69
N LEU A 14 23.49 -47.05 17.84
CA LEU A 14 22.63 -45.94 17.43
C LEU A 14 22.65 -45.86 15.90
N PHE A 15 21.59 -46.35 15.25
CA PHE A 15 21.28 -45.98 13.88
C PHE A 15 20.94 -44.49 13.84
N ALA A 16 21.88 -43.67 13.36
CA ALA A 16 21.60 -42.29 13.00
C ALA A 16 20.76 -42.29 11.71
N CYS A 17 19.44 -42.33 11.88
CA CYS A 17 18.52 -42.04 10.79
C CYS A 17 18.63 -40.53 10.51
N SER A 18 19.36 -40.15 9.48
CA SER A 18 19.44 -38.77 9.02
C SER A 18 18.07 -38.37 8.44
N ALA A 19 17.20 -37.81 9.29
CA ALA A 19 15.99 -37.17 8.84
C ALA A 19 16.38 -35.99 7.93
N LYS A 20 15.92 -36.01 6.68
CA LYS A 20 16.00 -34.83 5.81
C LYS A 20 15.29 -33.68 6.54
N PRO A 21 15.88 -32.47 6.63
CA PRO A 21 15.15 -31.33 7.17
C PRO A 21 13.89 -31.14 6.33
N ALA A 22 12.74 -31.03 7.00
CA ALA A 22 11.50 -30.64 6.36
C ALA A 22 11.76 -29.31 5.63
N ALA A 23 11.33 -29.20 4.37
CA ALA A 23 11.32 -27.92 3.66
C ALA A 23 10.61 -26.90 4.57
N ALA A 24 11.25 -25.74 4.79
CA ALA A 24 10.67 -24.69 5.62
C ALA A 24 9.26 -24.41 5.09
N MET A 25 8.25 -24.54 5.95
CA MET A 25 6.90 -24.13 5.61
C MET A 25 6.96 -22.63 5.32
N PRO A 26 6.49 -22.17 4.16
CA PRO A 26 6.51 -20.75 3.84
C PRO A 26 5.79 -19.97 4.95
N SER A 27 6.45 -18.93 5.46
CA SER A 27 5.81 -18.01 6.40
C SER A 27 4.70 -17.29 5.67
N PHE A 28 3.45 -17.48 6.08
CA PHE A 28 2.31 -16.71 5.57
C PHE A 28 2.21 -15.31 6.20
N THR A 29 3.22 -14.90 6.97
CA THR A 29 3.25 -13.59 7.62
C THR A 29 3.73 -12.54 6.63
N VAL A 30 2.93 -11.50 6.41
CA VAL A 30 3.35 -10.33 5.63
C VAL A 30 4.10 -9.37 6.53
N GLU A 31 5.31 -8.99 6.12
CA GLU A 31 6.17 -8.06 6.85
C GLU A 31 6.09 -6.65 6.27
N ILE A 32 6.06 -5.64 7.15
CA ILE A 32 6.17 -4.24 6.76
C ILE A 32 7.59 -3.78 7.10
N LEU A 33 8.49 -3.85 6.12
CA LEU A 33 9.90 -3.55 6.33
C LEU A 33 10.29 -2.15 5.82
N PRO A 34 11.15 -1.42 6.56
CA PRO A 34 11.68 -0.15 6.09
C PRO A 34 12.59 -0.33 4.88
N TRP A 35 12.59 0.63 3.96
CA TRP A 35 13.39 0.61 2.72
C TRP A 35 14.88 0.36 2.98
N ASP A 36 15.42 0.89 4.08
CA ASP A 36 16.83 0.69 4.45
C ASP A 36 17.20 -0.77 4.72
N GLN A 37 16.25 -1.61 5.12
CA GLN A 37 16.46 -3.06 5.23
C GLN A 37 16.17 -3.75 3.89
N VAL A 38 15.09 -3.36 3.22
CA VAL A 38 14.67 -4.00 1.96
C VAL A 38 15.72 -3.85 0.85
N LYS A 39 16.43 -2.72 0.78
CA LYS A 39 17.45 -2.50 -0.25
C LYS A 39 18.61 -3.49 -0.18
N ASP A 40 18.85 -4.09 0.98
CA ASP A 40 19.87 -5.12 1.22
C ASP A 40 19.30 -6.52 0.93
N ILE A 41 18.02 -6.76 1.23
CA ILE A 41 17.30 -8.01 0.91
C ILE A 41 17.13 -8.18 -0.60
N ILE A 42 16.79 -7.09 -1.30
CA ILE A 42 16.53 -7.06 -2.74
C ILE A 42 17.60 -6.18 -3.40
N PRO A 43 18.87 -6.62 -3.52
CA PRO A 43 19.93 -5.80 -4.11
C PRO A 43 19.67 -5.50 -5.59
N LYS A 44 20.40 -4.56 -6.18
CA LYS A 44 20.30 -4.30 -7.63
C LYS A 44 20.63 -5.58 -8.39
N GLN A 45 19.95 -5.77 -9.52
CA GLN A 45 19.95 -6.94 -10.39
C GLN A 45 19.30 -8.20 -9.81
N SER A 46 18.75 -8.15 -8.59
CA SER A 46 17.98 -9.27 -8.05
C SER A 46 16.63 -9.41 -8.74
N TYR A 47 16.08 -10.62 -8.66
CA TYR A 47 14.79 -11.01 -9.21
C TYR A 47 13.85 -11.38 -8.07
N PHE A 48 12.59 -11.03 -8.22
CA PHE A 48 11.54 -11.36 -7.24
C PHE A 48 10.16 -11.31 -7.89
N THR A 49 9.16 -11.82 -7.18
CA THR A 49 7.77 -11.84 -7.66
C THR A 49 6.98 -10.72 -7.00
N ILE A 50 6.20 -10.01 -7.80
CA ILE A 50 5.17 -9.09 -7.31
C ILE A 50 3.82 -9.80 -7.39
N ILE A 51 3.01 -9.66 -6.34
CA ILE A 51 1.64 -10.16 -6.26
C ILE A 51 0.74 -8.95 -5.99
N ASP A 52 -0.21 -8.70 -6.88
CA ASP A 52 -1.19 -7.63 -6.71
C ASP A 52 -2.27 -8.04 -5.70
N VAL A 53 -2.50 -7.22 -4.67
CA VAL A 53 -3.39 -7.60 -3.56
C VAL A 53 -4.84 -7.69 -4.02
N GLU A 54 -5.29 -6.81 -4.91
CA GLU A 54 -6.68 -6.76 -5.34
C GLU A 54 -7.03 -7.82 -6.38
N THR A 55 -6.15 -8.10 -7.33
CA THR A 55 -6.44 -9.06 -8.41
C THR A 55 -5.89 -10.46 -8.14
N GLY A 56 -4.93 -10.60 -7.22
CA GLY A 56 -4.19 -11.84 -6.98
C GLY A 56 -3.25 -12.24 -8.11
N LEU A 57 -3.15 -11.44 -9.18
CA LEU A 57 -2.23 -11.71 -10.28
C LEU A 57 -0.80 -11.45 -9.84
N SER A 58 0.11 -12.30 -10.31
CA SER A 58 1.53 -12.23 -9.99
C SER A 58 2.40 -12.25 -11.24
N PHE A 59 3.54 -11.57 -11.17
CA PHE A 59 4.51 -11.49 -12.25
C PHE A 59 5.93 -11.30 -11.72
N GLU A 60 6.92 -11.73 -12.49
CA GLU A 60 8.32 -11.61 -12.11
C GLU A 60 8.90 -10.27 -12.53
N VAL A 61 9.75 -9.71 -11.68
CA VAL A 61 10.47 -8.46 -11.94
C VAL A 61 11.95 -8.58 -11.57
N GLN A 62 12.75 -7.69 -12.13
CA GLN A 62 14.13 -7.46 -11.73
C GLN A 62 14.25 -6.04 -11.14
N ARG A 63 14.93 -5.89 -9.99
CA ARG A 63 15.37 -4.57 -9.53
C ARG A 63 16.54 -4.11 -10.41
N ARG A 64 16.34 -3.07 -11.22
CA ARG A 64 17.40 -2.50 -12.06
C ARG A 64 18.23 -1.46 -11.29
N ALA A 65 17.56 -0.56 -10.58
CA ALA A 65 18.20 0.62 -9.97
C ALA A 65 17.44 1.07 -8.70
N GLY A 66 17.43 2.38 -8.45
CA GLY A 66 16.75 3.01 -7.32
C GLY A 66 17.59 3.07 -6.04
N SER A 67 17.71 4.28 -5.46
CA SER A 67 18.37 4.53 -4.17
C SER A 67 17.38 4.86 -3.05
N LYS A 68 16.25 5.48 -3.38
CA LYS A 68 15.18 5.89 -2.43
C LYS A 68 13.99 4.92 -2.39
N HIS A 69 13.88 4.09 -3.42
CA HIS A 69 12.91 3.03 -3.64
C HIS A 69 13.50 2.07 -4.69
N ALA A 70 12.78 1.01 -5.06
CA ALA A 70 13.25 0.07 -6.08
C ALA A 70 12.75 0.49 -7.47
N ASP A 71 13.69 0.76 -8.39
CA ASP A 71 13.38 0.91 -9.81
C ASP A 71 13.41 -0.49 -10.44
N VAL A 72 12.26 -0.99 -10.87
CA VAL A 72 12.07 -2.38 -11.28
C VAL A 72 11.50 -2.48 -12.69
N GLN A 73 11.73 -3.61 -13.35
CA GLN A 73 11.20 -3.87 -14.68
C GLN A 73 10.69 -5.33 -14.76
N PRO A 74 9.61 -5.61 -15.50
CA PRO A 74 9.15 -6.98 -15.71
C PRO A 74 10.26 -7.85 -16.34
N VAL A 75 10.31 -9.15 -16.03
CA VAL A 75 11.38 -10.01 -16.57
C VAL A 75 11.11 -10.37 -18.03
N THR A 76 9.88 -10.77 -18.33
CA THR A 76 9.47 -11.23 -19.67
C THR A 76 8.33 -10.41 -20.27
N GLU A 77 8.06 -10.58 -21.56
CA GLU A 77 6.86 -10.01 -22.19
C GLU A 77 5.54 -10.50 -21.56
N LYS A 78 5.54 -11.72 -21.01
CA LYS A 78 4.38 -12.28 -20.30
C LYS A 78 4.14 -11.49 -19.01
N ASP A 79 5.18 -11.22 -18.25
CA ASP A 79 5.11 -10.41 -17.02
C ASP A 79 4.60 -9.00 -17.32
N THR A 80 5.10 -8.39 -18.39
CA THR A 80 4.61 -7.09 -18.87
C THR A 80 3.13 -7.11 -19.21
N LYS A 81 2.64 -8.18 -19.86
CA LYS A 81 1.21 -8.33 -20.17
C LYS A 81 0.36 -8.48 -18.91
N ILE A 82 0.82 -9.25 -17.92
CA ILE A 82 0.14 -9.41 -16.62
C ILE A 82 0.08 -8.07 -15.89
N MET A 83 1.21 -7.37 -15.78
CA MET A 83 1.27 -6.03 -15.19
C MET A 83 0.30 -5.08 -15.89
N LYS A 84 0.26 -5.08 -17.23
CA LYS A 84 -0.66 -4.23 -17.99
C LYS A 84 -2.13 -4.60 -17.76
N SER A 85 -2.46 -5.87 -17.57
CA SER A 85 -3.84 -6.30 -17.26
C SER A 85 -4.29 -5.88 -15.86
N ILE A 86 -3.38 -5.84 -14.89
CA ILE A 86 -3.65 -5.32 -13.53
C ILE A 86 -4.13 -3.86 -13.60
N TYR A 87 -3.59 -3.08 -14.54
CA TYR A 87 -4.00 -1.69 -14.80
C TYR A 87 -5.06 -1.54 -15.91
N GLY A 88 -5.86 -2.59 -16.17
CA GLY A 88 -6.97 -2.52 -17.12
C GLY A 88 -6.55 -2.27 -18.57
N GLY A 89 -5.35 -2.71 -18.96
CA GLY A 89 -4.83 -2.59 -20.32
C GLY A 89 -4.12 -1.27 -20.62
N LYS A 90 -3.92 -0.40 -19.62
CA LYS A 90 -3.26 0.92 -19.77
C LYS A 90 -2.13 1.07 -18.76
N TRP A 91 -1.22 2.00 -19.01
CA TRP A 91 -0.21 2.39 -18.02
C TRP A 91 -0.76 3.49 -17.13
N SER A 92 -0.54 3.41 -15.82
CA SER A 92 -1.05 4.39 -14.85
C SER A 92 -0.04 4.70 -13.75
N TRP A 93 -0.13 5.92 -13.22
CA TRP A 93 0.56 6.33 -12.00
C TRP A 93 -0.21 5.96 -10.73
N ASP A 94 -1.41 5.39 -10.84
CA ASP A 94 -2.19 4.93 -9.70
C ASP A 94 -1.40 3.91 -8.89
N ARG A 95 -1.53 4.00 -7.56
CA ARG A 95 -0.75 3.20 -6.64
C ARG A 95 -1.56 1.95 -6.34
N ARG A 96 -0.88 0.82 -6.37
CA ARG A 96 -1.49 -0.46 -6.04
C ARG A 96 -0.83 -1.03 -4.80
N ALA A 97 -1.63 -1.70 -3.98
CA ALA A 97 -1.14 -2.47 -2.86
C ALA A 97 -0.61 -3.80 -3.40
N ILE A 98 0.65 -4.12 -3.06
CA ILE A 98 1.28 -5.33 -3.56
C ILE A 98 2.03 -6.05 -2.44
N LEU A 99 2.21 -7.35 -2.63
CA LEU A 99 3.15 -8.16 -1.88
C LEU A 99 4.35 -8.45 -2.77
N VAL A 100 5.54 -8.32 -2.19
CA VAL A 100 6.79 -8.72 -2.81
C VAL A 100 7.21 -10.04 -2.18
N LEU A 101 7.20 -11.09 -3.00
CA LEU A 101 7.71 -12.41 -2.65
C LEU A 101 9.18 -12.49 -3.10
N VAL A 102 10.09 -12.55 -2.13
CA VAL A 102 11.52 -12.73 -2.35
C VAL A 102 12.03 -13.82 -1.42
N HIS A 103 12.66 -14.85 -2.00
CA HIS A 103 12.93 -16.10 -1.28
C HIS A 103 11.61 -16.65 -0.67
N ASP A 104 11.58 -16.91 0.65
CA ASP A 104 10.39 -17.36 1.38
C ASP A 104 9.71 -16.21 2.17
N GLN A 105 10.03 -14.95 1.84
CA GLN A 105 9.55 -13.77 2.57
C GLN A 105 8.51 -13.00 1.76
N LEU A 106 7.40 -12.62 2.41
CA LEU A 106 6.38 -11.72 1.86
C LEU A 106 6.49 -10.34 2.51
N ILE A 107 6.84 -9.33 1.70
CA ILE A 107 7.01 -7.95 2.15
C ILE A 107 5.90 -7.08 1.55
N SER A 108 5.18 -6.32 2.38
CA SER A 108 4.20 -5.35 1.89
C SER A 108 4.89 -4.21 1.16
N ALA A 109 4.38 -3.85 -0.02
CA ALA A 109 4.91 -2.75 -0.81
C ALA A 109 3.78 -2.03 -1.57
N SER A 110 4.14 -1.00 -2.32
CA SER A 110 3.26 -0.36 -3.28
C SER A 110 3.96 -0.10 -4.59
N MET A 111 3.28 -0.34 -5.71
CA MET A 111 3.81 -0.03 -7.04
C MET A 111 2.94 0.98 -7.79
N ASN A 112 3.52 1.64 -8.77
CA ASN A 112 2.77 2.24 -9.89
C ASN A 112 2.97 1.40 -11.17
N GLY A 113 2.24 1.74 -12.24
CA GLY A 113 2.24 1.00 -13.50
C GLY A 113 2.90 1.71 -14.67
N MET A 114 3.36 2.96 -14.49
CA MET A 114 3.78 3.81 -15.59
C MET A 114 5.26 3.55 -15.93
N PRO A 115 5.59 3.13 -17.17
CA PRO A 115 6.97 3.03 -17.59
C PRO A 115 7.63 4.41 -17.62
N HIS A 116 8.81 4.51 -17.04
CA HIS A 116 9.63 5.72 -17.07
C HIS A 116 11.12 5.37 -16.98
N GLY A 117 11.96 6.37 -17.25
CA GLY A 117 13.41 6.19 -17.33
C GLY A 117 13.82 5.14 -18.36
N ALA A 118 15.01 4.56 -18.17
CA ALA A 118 15.53 3.51 -19.05
C ALA A 118 15.27 2.11 -18.48
N GLY A 119 14.91 1.18 -19.36
CA GLY A 119 14.89 -0.27 -19.11
C GLY A 119 16.23 -0.93 -19.47
N ALA A 120 16.34 -2.23 -19.25
CA ALA A 120 17.51 -3.04 -19.63
C ALA A 120 17.17 -4.43 -20.19
N LEU A 121 15.92 -4.88 -20.11
CA LEU A 121 15.49 -6.19 -20.62
C LEU A 121 14.60 -6.03 -21.86
N GLN A 122 14.62 -7.04 -22.74
CA GLN A 122 13.71 -7.16 -23.88
C GLN A 122 12.39 -7.80 -23.43
N ASN A 123 11.52 -6.99 -22.83
CA ASN A 123 10.27 -7.42 -22.19
C ASN A 123 9.04 -6.66 -22.71
N ASN A 124 9.18 -5.85 -23.77
CA ASN A 124 8.16 -4.93 -24.29
C ASN A 124 7.61 -3.93 -23.26
N PHE A 125 8.37 -3.66 -22.19
CA PHE A 125 8.10 -2.61 -21.23
C PHE A 125 9.14 -1.49 -21.39
N PRO A 126 8.74 -0.28 -21.83
CA PRO A 126 9.69 0.75 -22.26
C PRO A 126 10.24 1.57 -21.08
N GLY A 127 10.97 0.93 -20.16
CA GLY A 127 11.53 1.60 -18.99
C GLY A 127 11.65 0.71 -17.76
N HIS A 128 11.50 1.34 -16.61
CA HIS A 128 11.23 0.72 -15.31
C HIS A 128 10.00 1.39 -14.68
N PHE A 129 9.53 0.85 -13.56
CA PHE A 129 8.51 1.42 -12.71
C PHE A 129 8.98 1.40 -11.25
N CYS A 130 8.32 2.17 -10.38
CA CYS A 130 8.73 2.26 -8.98
C CYS A 130 7.98 1.24 -8.12
N VAL A 131 8.70 0.57 -7.24
CA VAL A 131 8.16 -0.15 -6.08
C VAL A 131 8.67 0.54 -4.81
N HIS A 132 7.72 1.04 -4.02
CA HIS A 132 7.95 1.71 -2.75
C HIS A 132 7.70 0.75 -1.58
N PHE A 133 8.59 0.78 -0.61
CA PHE A 133 8.47 0.08 0.67
C PHE A 133 8.29 1.08 1.80
N TYR A 134 8.10 0.61 3.04
CA TYR A 134 7.86 1.50 4.16
C TYR A 134 9.03 2.48 4.34
N GLY A 135 8.74 3.77 4.50
CA GLY A 135 9.78 4.81 4.58
C GLY A 135 10.48 5.17 3.27
N SER A 136 10.16 4.53 2.13
CA SER A 136 10.64 4.98 0.82
C SER A 136 10.17 6.41 0.50
N THR A 137 10.99 7.17 -0.22
CA THR A 137 10.62 8.52 -0.69
C THR A 137 10.57 8.56 -2.21
N THR A 138 9.92 9.60 -2.75
CA THR A 138 9.95 9.86 -4.20
C THR A 138 11.28 10.50 -4.59
N HIS A 139 11.54 10.63 -5.89
CA HIS A 139 12.69 11.40 -6.37
C HIS A 139 12.57 12.90 -6.03
N LYS A 140 11.33 13.43 -5.96
CA LYS A 140 11.04 14.85 -5.81
C LYS A 140 11.13 15.35 -4.37
N THR A 141 10.71 14.52 -3.41
CA THR A 141 10.56 14.92 -2.01
C THR A 141 11.41 14.04 -1.08
N PRO A 142 11.89 14.58 0.05
CA PRO A 142 12.49 13.78 1.11
C PRO A 142 11.43 13.11 1.99
N THR A 143 10.15 13.48 1.83
CA THR A 143 9.03 12.90 2.57
C THR A 143 8.42 11.71 1.80
N PRO A 144 8.04 10.62 2.50
CA PRO A 144 7.28 9.54 1.89
C PRO A 144 5.97 10.02 1.27
N ASP A 145 5.61 9.44 0.12
CA ASP A 145 4.33 9.69 -0.55
C ASP A 145 3.19 9.01 0.23
N LEU A 146 2.18 9.79 0.62
CA LEU A 146 1.07 9.29 1.44
C LEU A 146 0.26 8.20 0.70
N ALA A 147 0.07 8.32 -0.61
CA ALA A 147 -0.66 7.31 -1.39
C ALA A 147 0.07 5.96 -1.39
N HIS A 148 1.39 5.95 -1.60
CA HIS A 148 2.20 4.74 -1.43
C HIS A 148 2.14 4.21 0.01
N LYS A 149 2.24 5.07 1.03
CA LYS A 149 2.14 4.64 2.44
C LYS A 149 0.82 3.91 2.72
N ILE A 150 -0.31 4.45 2.25
CA ILE A 150 -1.63 3.82 2.40
C ILE A 150 -1.65 2.43 1.75
N MET A 151 -1.12 2.29 0.53
CA MET A 151 -1.09 1.02 -0.19
C MET A 151 -0.17 -0.02 0.46
N ILE A 152 0.97 0.41 1.01
CA ILE A 152 1.86 -0.45 1.80
C ILE A 152 1.12 -0.97 3.05
N LEU A 153 0.44 -0.08 3.78
CA LEU A 153 -0.33 -0.45 4.97
C LEU A 153 -1.54 -1.35 4.63
N LYS A 154 -2.17 -1.12 3.48
CA LYS A 154 -3.24 -1.98 2.93
C LYS A 154 -2.72 -3.39 2.67
N ALA A 155 -1.59 -3.52 1.97
CA ALA A 155 -0.95 -4.80 1.71
C ALA A 155 -0.49 -5.51 2.99
N GLY A 156 0.00 -4.76 3.98
CA GLY A 156 0.47 -5.29 5.27
C GLY A 156 -0.64 -5.52 6.31
N GLY A 157 -1.92 -5.31 5.98
CA GLY A 157 -3.02 -5.51 6.93
C GLY A 157 -3.05 -4.51 8.10
N LYS A 158 -2.44 -3.33 7.94
CA LYS A 158 -2.32 -2.28 8.97
C LYS A 158 -3.08 -1.00 8.64
N LEU A 159 -3.84 -0.97 7.53
CA LEU A 159 -4.57 0.21 7.10
C LEU A 159 -5.62 0.66 8.14
N GLU A 160 -6.42 -0.25 8.69
CA GLU A 160 -7.48 0.11 9.65
C GLU A 160 -6.90 0.74 10.93
N GLU A 161 -5.81 0.19 11.45
CA GLU A 161 -5.10 0.75 12.62
C GLU A 161 -4.56 2.16 12.33
N PHE A 162 -4.12 2.41 11.09
CA PHE A 162 -3.67 3.72 10.66
C PHE A 162 -4.82 4.71 10.53
N LEU A 163 -5.92 4.33 9.87
CA LEU A 163 -7.10 5.19 9.69
C LEU A 163 -7.73 5.60 11.02
N TYR A 164 -7.74 4.69 12.00
CA TYR A 164 -8.27 4.96 13.33
C TYR A 164 -7.59 6.12 14.06
N LYS A 165 -6.29 6.33 13.79
CA LYS A 165 -5.45 7.33 14.47
C LYS A 165 -5.45 8.70 13.78
N LEU A 166 -6.08 8.82 12.61
CA LEU A 166 -6.01 10.05 11.84
C LEU A 166 -6.76 11.19 12.51
N ASP A 167 -6.18 12.38 12.44
CA ASP A 167 -6.93 13.60 12.67
C ASP A 167 -7.84 13.93 11.47
N PRO A 168 -8.79 14.88 11.61
CA PRO A 168 -9.71 15.27 10.54
C PRO A 168 -9.04 15.78 9.25
N TYR A 169 -7.90 16.46 9.33
CA TYR A 169 -7.17 16.96 8.15
C TYR A 169 -6.41 15.83 7.44
N GLU A 170 -5.82 14.92 8.20
CA GLU A 170 -5.21 13.70 7.67
C GLU A 170 -6.28 12.81 6.99
N LEU A 171 -7.46 12.69 7.59
CA LEU A 171 -8.59 11.97 7.02
C LEU A 171 -9.03 12.55 5.66
N ILE A 172 -9.13 13.88 5.55
CA ILE A 172 -9.42 14.55 4.27
C ILE A 172 -8.33 14.22 3.24
N SER A 173 -7.06 14.21 3.64
CA SER A 173 -5.94 13.86 2.75
C SER A 173 -6.05 12.41 2.25
N VAL A 174 -6.50 11.47 3.10
CA VAL A 174 -6.77 10.08 2.68
C VAL A 174 -7.98 10.01 1.76
N MET A 175 -9.04 10.78 2.00
CA MET A 175 -10.20 10.86 1.13
C MET A 175 -9.83 11.38 -0.26
N GLU A 176 -9.01 12.42 -0.35
CA GLU A 176 -8.48 12.94 -1.61
C GLU A 176 -7.78 11.83 -2.41
N ILE A 177 -6.93 11.05 -1.74
CA ILE A 177 -6.23 9.91 -2.33
C ILE A 177 -7.22 8.83 -2.80
N ALA A 178 -8.24 8.52 -1.99
CA ALA A 178 -9.25 7.53 -2.35
C ALA A 178 -10.03 7.93 -3.61
N VAL A 179 -10.42 9.21 -3.73
CA VAL A 179 -11.07 9.76 -4.92
C VAL A 179 -10.14 9.71 -6.12
N ASN A 180 -8.91 10.20 -5.98
CA ASN A 180 -7.94 10.28 -7.07
C ASN A 180 -7.51 8.92 -7.61
N GLN A 181 -7.53 7.87 -6.77
CA GLN A 181 -7.25 6.50 -7.18
C GLN A 181 -8.51 5.70 -7.55
N GLN A 182 -9.70 6.30 -7.41
CA GLN A 182 -10.99 5.64 -7.57
C GLN A 182 -11.10 4.35 -6.71
N ASP A 183 -10.54 4.35 -5.49
CA ASP A 183 -10.55 3.20 -4.58
C ASP A 183 -11.84 3.17 -3.75
N GLU A 184 -12.82 2.40 -4.24
CA GLU A 184 -14.12 2.20 -3.59
C GLU A 184 -14.01 1.64 -2.16
N LYS A 185 -13.01 0.79 -1.88
CA LYS A 185 -12.83 0.23 -0.55
C LYS A 185 -12.31 1.29 0.40
N LEU A 186 -11.27 2.04 0.00
CA LEU A 186 -10.70 3.09 0.83
C LEU A 186 -11.72 4.22 1.10
N ILE A 187 -12.50 4.66 0.08
CA ILE A 187 -13.50 5.71 0.28
C ILE A 187 -14.58 5.28 1.29
N SER A 188 -14.99 4.02 1.27
CA SER A 188 -15.97 3.47 2.22
C SER A 188 -15.46 3.39 3.66
N GLN A 189 -14.13 3.32 3.84
CA GLN A 189 -13.51 3.28 5.16
C GLN A 189 -13.42 4.68 5.79
N VAL A 190 -13.32 5.74 4.97
CA VAL A 190 -13.15 7.13 5.44
C VAL A 190 -14.43 7.97 5.40
N MET A 191 -15.52 7.47 4.81
CA MET A 191 -16.80 8.18 4.73
C MET A 191 -17.95 7.40 5.38
N PHE A 192 -18.95 8.12 5.90
CA PHE A 192 -20.28 7.58 6.19
C PHE A 192 -21.14 7.59 4.93
N GLY A 193 -21.93 6.52 4.70
CA GLY A 193 -22.91 6.46 3.62
C GLY A 193 -22.36 6.03 2.26
N SER A 194 -22.88 6.63 1.18
CA SER A 194 -22.66 6.18 -0.21
C SER A 194 -21.41 6.81 -0.85
N GLY A 195 -20.22 6.46 -0.36
CA GLY A 195 -18.94 6.91 -0.93
C GLY A 195 -18.77 6.62 -2.43
N GLY A 196 -19.40 5.55 -2.95
CA GLY A 196 -19.40 5.26 -4.38
C GLY A 196 -20.08 6.33 -5.25
N SER A 197 -21.01 7.11 -4.71
CA SER A 197 -21.64 8.23 -5.43
C SER A 197 -20.66 9.38 -5.66
N VAL A 198 -19.72 9.60 -4.73
CA VAL A 198 -18.66 10.61 -4.85
C VAL A 198 -17.74 10.27 -6.03
N LEU A 199 -17.29 9.00 -6.12
CA LEU A 199 -16.38 8.54 -7.17
C LEU A 199 -16.97 8.65 -8.58
N LYS A 200 -18.31 8.58 -8.72
CA LYS A 200 -18.99 8.76 -10.01
C LYS A 200 -18.97 10.22 -10.51
N ARG A 201 -18.99 11.17 -9.58
CA ARG A 201 -19.10 12.61 -9.89
C ARG A 201 -17.74 13.29 -10.02
N VAL A 202 -16.73 12.84 -9.29
CA VAL A 202 -15.40 13.47 -9.22
C VAL A 202 -14.32 12.51 -9.72
N LYS A 203 -13.53 12.98 -10.69
CA LYS A 203 -12.39 12.23 -11.24
C LYS A 203 -11.07 12.58 -10.59
N HIS A 204 -10.93 13.84 -10.19
CA HIS A 204 -9.77 14.31 -9.47
C HIS A 204 -10.19 15.40 -8.48
N ILE A 205 -9.54 15.43 -7.32
CA ILE A 205 -9.75 16.41 -6.26
C ILE A 205 -8.40 16.80 -5.66
N ASP A 206 -8.26 18.07 -5.31
CA ASP A 206 -7.09 18.67 -4.68
C ASP A 206 -7.57 19.71 -3.64
N VAL A 207 -7.18 19.54 -2.39
CA VAL A 207 -7.53 20.47 -1.31
C VAL A 207 -6.44 21.53 -1.17
N THR A 208 -6.71 22.73 -1.69
CA THR A 208 -5.70 23.77 -1.99
C THR A 208 -5.41 24.72 -0.82
N GLU A 209 -6.37 24.95 0.08
CA GLU A 209 -6.18 25.83 1.24
C GLU A 209 -6.10 25.04 2.55
N ARG A 210 -4.91 25.04 3.15
CA ARG A 210 -4.59 24.34 4.41
C ARG A 210 -4.29 25.32 5.54
N SER A 211 -5.03 26.43 5.64
CA SER A 211 -5.04 27.22 6.88
C SER A 211 -5.69 26.38 7.97
N ILE A 212 -4.87 25.53 8.56
CA ILE A 212 -5.20 24.59 9.62
C ILE A 212 -5.29 25.43 10.91
N LEU A 213 -6.48 25.54 11.47
CA LEU A 213 -6.59 25.87 12.88
C LEU A 213 -5.95 24.70 13.65
N PRO A 214 -5.18 24.93 14.73
CA PRO A 214 -4.65 23.86 15.56
C PRO A 214 -5.77 22.87 15.90
N VAL A 215 -5.52 21.57 15.76
CA VAL A 215 -6.54 20.54 16.01
C VAL A 215 -7.01 20.60 17.46
N GLU A 216 -6.14 21.07 18.36
CA GLU A 216 -6.39 21.33 19.77
C GLU A 216 -7.46 22.40 20.02
N ASP A 217 -7.65 23.30 19.06
CA ASP A 217 -8.64 24.39 19.13
C ASP A 217 -9.99 23.97 18.53
N LEU A 218 -10.14 22.75 18.02
CA LEU A 218 -11.41 22.25 17.49
C LEU A 218 -12.32 21.79 18.66
N PRO A 219 -13.43 22.49 18.95
CA PRO A 219 -14.32 22.15 20.04
C PRO A 219 -15.24 21.00 19.60
N ALA A 220 -14.72 19.78 19.55
CA ALA A 220 -15.45 18.66 18.97
C ALA A 220 -15.15 17.34 19.69
N LEU A 221 -16.09 16.91 20.54
CA LEU A 221 -16.04 15.58 21.15
C LEU A 221 -16.38 14.47 20.14
N VAL A 222 -17.28 14.75 19.19
CA VAL A 222 -17.80 13.76 18.23
C VAL A 222 -18.07 14.32 16.83
N GLY A 223 -17.93 15.63 16.58
CA GLY A 223 -18.27 16.22 15.29
C GLY A 223 -17.79 17.65 15.10
N MET A 224 -17.40 17.99 13.87
CA MET A 224 -16.91 19.31 13.48
C MET A 224 -17.27 19.67 12.03
N LYS A 225 -17.12 20.96 11.71
CA LYS A 225 -17.25 21.50 10.36
C LYS A 225 -15.94 22.15 9.96
N LEU A 226 -15.36 21.74 8.84
CA LEU A 226 -14.16 22.35 8.27
C LEU A 226 -14.53 22.96 6.92
N LYS A 227 -14.19 24.23 6.71
CA LYS A 227 -14.39 24.89 5.43
C LYS A 227 -13.02 25.02 4.76
N LEU A 228 -12.84 24.34 3.63
CA LEU A 228 -11.56 24.29 2.90
C LEU A 228 -11.80 24.61 1.44
N ARG A 229 -10.81 25.23 0.79
CA ARG A 229 -10.85 25.40 -0.66
C ARG A 229 -10.50 24.10 -1.35
N VAL A 230 -11.36 23.69 -2.27
CA VAL A 230 -11.25 22.43 -3.00
C VAL A 230 -11.32 22.73 -4.48
N LYS A 231 -10.32 22.23 -5.19
CA LYS A 231 -10.31 22.17 -6.64
C LYS A 231 -10.67 20.76 -7.08
N TRP A 232 -11.63 20.63 -7.98
CA TRP A 232 -12.05 19.32 -8.51
C TRP A 232 -12.16 19.34 -10.03
N ILE A 233 -11.77 18.22 -10.62
CA ILE A 233 -11.95 17.93 -12.04
C ILE A 233 -13.11 16.93 -12.15
N ARG A 234 -14.19 17.40 -12.75
CA ARG A 234 -15.42 16.62 -12.94
C ARG A 234 -15.27 15.61 -14.07
N SER A 235 -16.20 14.65 -14.13
CA SER A 235 -16.24 13.63 -15.19
C SER A 235 -16.38 14.21 -16.61
N ASN A 236 -16.95 15.42 -16.76
CA ASN A 236 -17.05 16.15 -18.03
C ASN A 236 -15.81 17.01 -18.33
N GLN A 237 -14.72 16.86 -17.56
CA GLN A 237 -13.47 17.64 -17.64
C GLN A 237 -13.60 19.13 -17.23
N SER A 238 -14.73 19.57 -16.66
CA SER A 238 -14.76 20.90 -16.03
C SER A 238 -13.84 20.94 -14.82
N VAL A 239 -13.21 22.10 -14.63
CA VAL A 239 -12.39 22.40 -13.45
C VAL A 239 -13.11 23.48 -12.67
N GLU A 240 -13.43 23.19 -11.43
CA GLU A 240 -14.09 24.11 -10.50
C GLU A 240 -13.23 24.21 -9.25
N GLU A 241 -13.22 25.39 -8.61
CA GLU A 241 -12.56 25.61 -7.34
C GLU A 241 -13.51 26.42 -6.45
N ASN A 242 -13.96 25.80 -5.36
CA ASN A 242 -14.97 26.35 -4.47
C ASN A 242 -14.54 26.17 -3.02
N ASP A 243 -15.10 26.98 -2.11
CA ASP A 243 -15.01 26.67 -0.69
C ASP A 243 -16.03 25.55 -0.38
N VAL A 244 -15.56 24.47 0.22
CA VAL A 244 -16.36 23.27 0.52
C VAL A 244 -16.42 23.05 2.02
N GLN A 245 -17.62 22.80 2.52
CA GLN A 245 -17.83 22.43 3.91
C GLN A 245 -17.75 20.91 4.11
N PHE A 246 -16.74 20.46 4.82
CA PHE A 246 -16.61 19.08 5.29
C PHE A 246 -17.31 18.93 6.65
N ILE A 247 -18.29 18.04 6.72
CA ILE A 247 -18.83 17.55 8.00
C ILE A 247 -18.08 16.28 8.36
N ILE A 248 -17.34 16.33 9.46
CA ILE A 248 -16.54 15.20 9.96
C ILE A 248 -17.04 14.84 11.33
N ARG A 249 -17.33 13.56 11.56
CA ARG A 249 -17.93 13.09 12.80
C ARG A 249 -17.49 11.68 13.18
N LYS A 250 -17.80 11.31 14.41
CA LYS A 250 -17.72 9.95 14.96
C LYS A 250 -19.13 9.56 15.42
N ASP A 251 -19.42 8.27 15.46
CA ASP A 251 -20.67 7.80 16.08
C ASP A 251 -20.53 7.79 17.62
N THR A 252 -19.35 7.44 18.13
CA THR A 252 -18.96 7.51 19.56
C THR A 252 -17.57 8.10 19.74
N ILE A 253 -17.17 8.43 20.97
CA ILE A 253 -15.83 8.98 21.28
C ILE A 253 -14.69 8.01 20.93
N GLU A 254 -14.97 6.70 20.96
CA GLU A 254 -14.02 5.61 20.69
C GLU A 254 -13.94 5.28 19.19
N ASP A 255 -14.80 5.83 18.34
CA ASP A 255 -14.77 5.54 16.91
C ASP A 255 -13.72 6.35 16.15
N GLN A 256 -13.39 5.89 14.95
CA GLN A 256 -12.59 6.67 14.00
C GLN A 256 -13.40 7.84 13.43
N TRP A 257 -12.72 8.93 13.08
CA TRP A 257 -13.34 10.01 12.32
C TRP A 257 -13.73 9.54 10.92
N LYS A 258 -14.88 10.02 10.44
CA LYS A 258 -15.34 9.82 9.06
C LYS A 258 -16.00 11.09 8.52
N ILE A 259 -15.93 11.24 7.20
CA ILE A 259 -16.56 12.35 6.47
C ILE A 259 -18.00 11.96 6.12
N ASP A 260 -18.95 12.86 6.33
CA ASP A 260 -20.34 12.66 5.92
C ASP A 260 -20.48 12.80 4.39
N SER A 261 -20.75 11.69 3.68
CA SER A 261 -20.84 11.73 2.22
C SER A 261 -22.06 12.46 1.69
N HIS A 262 -23.17 12.52 2.45
CA HIS A 262 -24.36 13.22 2.00
C HIS A 262 -24.08 14.72 1.96
N ALA A 263 -23.61 15.28 3.07
CA ALA A 263 -23.24 16.68 3.15
C ALA A 263 -22.15 17.05 2.12
N PHE A 264 -21.16 16.19 1.93
CA PHE A 264 -20.12 16.43 0.93
C PHE A 264 -20.64 16.42 -0.52
N LEU A 265 -21.67 15.61 -0.82
CA LEU A 265 -22.30 15.58 -2.14
C LEU A 265 -23.18 16.81 -2.40
N GLU A 266 -23.81 17.39 -1.38
CA GLU A 266 -24.58 18.64 -1.50
C GLU A 266 -23.70 19.82 -1.90
N GLU A 267 -22.45 19.87 -1.43
CA GLU A 267 -21.47 20.90 -1.81
C GLU A 267 -21.02 20.79 -3.28
N MET A 268 -21.45 19.73 -3.99
CA MET A 268 -21.12 19.49 -5.39
C MET A 268 -22.27 19.81 -6.37
N GLU A 269 -23.46 20.13 -5.87
CA GLU A 269 -24.63 20.52 -6.67
C GLU A 269 -24.63 22.01 -7.01
#